data_AF-A0A392MC91-F1
#
_entry.id   AF-A0A392MC91-F1
#
_cell.length_a   1.000
_cell.length_b   1.000
_cell.length_c   1.000
_cell.angle_alpha   90.00
_cell.angle_beta   90.00
_cell.angle_gamma   90.00
#
_symmetry.space_group_name_H-M   'P 1'
#
loop_
_entity.id
_entity.type
_entity.pdbx_description
1 polymer ?
#
loop_
_entity_poly.entity_id
_entity_poly.type
_entity_poly.pdbx_seq_one_letter_code
_entity_poly.pdbx_strand_id
1 'polypeptide(L)' 'VFNEINSREMEEIDVFKGIWDNHVFVTVISVTVVFQIIIVEYLGTFANTTPLSLVQWIFCLGVGYMGLPIAVHLKQIPV' A
#
# COMPACT_ATOMS: atom_id res chain seq x y z
N VAL A 1 3.12 1.15 0.17
CA VAL A 1 1.70 1.47 -0.11
C VAL A 1 0.80 1.19 1.09
N PHE A 2 0.30 -0.03 1.36
CA PHE A 2 -0.65 -0.24 2.48
C PHE A 2 -0.10 0.13 3.86
N ASN A 3 1.17 -0.19 4.14
CA ASN A 3 1.82 0.25 5.38
C ASN A 3 1.94 1.78 5.47
N GLU A 4 2.20 2.47 4.35
CA GLU A 4 2.29 3.93 4.30
C GLU A 4 0.94 4.59 4.57
N ILE A 5 -0.16 3.99 4.08
CA ILE A 5 -1.54 4.37 4.44
C ILE A 5 -1.74 4.21 5.95
N ASN A 6 -1.33 3.07 6.52
CA ASN A 6 -1.51 2.81 7.94
C ASN A 6 -0.66 3.72 8.86
N SER A 7 0.56 4.05 8.44
CA SER A 7 1.50 4.89 9.20
C SER A 7 1.23 6.39 9.07
N ARG A 8 0.27 6.81 8.22
CA ARG A 8 -0.07 8.24 8.07
C ARG A 8 -0.51 8.86 9.39
N GLU A 9 -1.35 8.13 10.13
CA GLU A 9 -1.84 8.52 11.45
C GLU A 9 -1.76 7.29 12.36
N MET A 10 -0.87 7.31 13.35
CA MET A 10 -0.65 6.15 14.23
C MET A 10 -1.74 6.03 15.31
N GLU A 11 -2.34 7.14 15.73
CA GLU A 11 -3.40 7.15 16.76
C GLU A 11 -4.80 6.96 16.18
N GLU A 12 -5.04 7.43 14.94
CA GLU A 12 -6.35 7.29 14.31
C GLU A 12 -6.58 5.84 13.85
N ILE A 13 -7.73 5.27 14.25
CA ILE A 13 -8.15 3.92 13.87
C ILE A 13 -8.60 3.89 12.40
N ASP A 14 -9.27 4.95 11.93
CA ASP A 14 -9.67 5.10 10.53
C ASP A 14 -8.53 5.70 9.69
N VAL A 15 -7.73 4.81 9.11
CA VAL A 15 -6.59 5.16 8.24
C VAL A 15 -7.02 5.86 6.92
N PHE A 16 -8.29 5.80 6.53
CA PHE A 16 -8.79 6.42 5.30
C PHE A 16 -9.35 7.83 5.52
N LYS A 17 -9.74 8.17 6.75
CA LYS A 17 -10.29 9.48 7.08
C LYS A 17 -9.31 10.62 6.80
N GLY A 18 -9.68 11.57 5.94
CA GLY A 18 -8.81 12.70 5.59
C GLY A 18 -7.67 12.35 4.62
N ILE A 19 -7.67 11.17 4.00
CA ILE A 19 -6.65 10.81 2.99
C ILE A 19 -6.69 11.76 1.79
N TRP A 20 -7.89 12.19 1.39
CA TRP A 20 -8.12 13.04 0.23
C TRP A 20 -7.78 14.51 0.47
N ASP A 21 -7.74 14.93 1.74
CA ASP A 21 -7.39 16.30 2.12
C ASP A 21 -5.87 16.56 1.98
N ASN A 22 -5.06 15.50 2.06
CA ASN A 22 -3.62 15.57 1.83
C ASN A 22 -3.25 15.19 0.39
N HIS A 23 -3.33 16.18 -0.50
CA HIS A 23 -3.00 15.99 -1.92
C HIS A 23 -1.58 15.46 -2.16
N VAL A 24 -0.60 15.90 -1.36
CA VAL A 24 0.79 15.43 -1.49
C VAL A 24 0.88 13.94 -1.21
N PHE A 25 0.22 13.48 -0.14
CA PHE A 25 0.19 12.07 0.22
C PHE A 25 -0.46 11.20 -0.87
N VAL A 26 -1.60 11.65 -1.41
CA VAL A 26 -2.28 10.96 -2.51
C VAL A 26 -1.40 10.89 -3.76
N THR A 27 -0.71 12.00 -4.11
CA THR A 27 0.21 12.03 -5.24
C THR A 27 1.37 11.05 -5.05
N VAL A 28 2.01 11.02 -3.87
CA VAL A 28 3.14 10.12 -3.60
C VAL A 28 2.72 8.66 -3.68
N ILE A 29 1.58 8.30 -3.09
CA ILE A 29 1.04 6.94 -3.18
C ILE A 29 0.68 6.56 -4.62
N SER A 30 0.03 7.45 -5.36
CA SER A 30 -0.31 7.23 -6.76
C SER A 30 0.94 6.96 -7.60
N VAL A 31 1.95 7.82 -7.47
CA VAL A 31 3.20 7.72 -8.21
C VAL A 31 3.95 6.43 -7.86
N THR A 32 4.01 6.05 -6.58
CA THR A 32 4.65 4.78 -6.17
C THR A 32 3.94 3.56 -6.74
N VAL A 33 2.60 3.51 -6.74
CA VAL A 33 1.86 2.39 -7.35
C VAL A 33 2.12 2.29 -8.86
N VAL A 34 2.11 3.43 -9.56
CA VAL A 34 2.39 3.46 -11.01
C VAL A 34 3.80 2.96 -11.31
N PHE A 35 4.81 3.44 -10.58
CA PHE A 35 6.18 2.96 -10.75
C PHE A 35 6.32 1.49 -10.40
N GLN A 36 5.63 0.99 -9.37
CA GLN A 36 5.63 -0.44 -9.05
C GLN A 36 5.13 -1.30 -10.22
N ILE A 37 4.03 -0.90 -10.87
CA ILE A 37 3.51 -1.60 -12.05
C ILE A 37 4.53 -1.54 -13.19
N ILE A 38 5.10 -0.36 -13.46
CA ILE A 38 6.10 -0.19 -14.52
C ILE A 38 7.32 -1.10 -14.26
N ILE A 39 7.82 -1.13 -13.03
CA ILE A 39 9.00 -1.89 -12.66
C ILE A 39 8.74 -3.41 -12.79
N VAL A 40 7.61 -3.89 -12.28
CA VAL A 40 7.29 -5.32 -12.27
C VAL A 40 7.02 -5.84 -13.68
N GLU A 41 6.28 -5.09 -14.49
CA GLU A 41 5.85 -5.56 -15.82
C GLU A 41 6.89 -5.32 -16.92
N TYR A 42 7.68 -4.24 -16.84
CA TYR A 42 8.52 -3.80 -17.97
C TYR A 42 10.01 -3.70 -17.68
N LEU A 43 10.44 -3.60 -16.41
CA LEU A 43 11.87 -3.47 -16.06
C LEU A 43 12.48 -4.81 -15.58
N GLY A 44 11.93 -5.94 -16.00
CA GLY A 44 12.33 -7.28 -15.53
C GLY A 44 13.83 -7.55 -15.52
N THR A 45 14.54 -7.21 -16.61
CA THR A 45 15.99 -7.42 -16.71
C THR A 45 16.81 -6.47 -15.83
N PHE A 46 16.31 -5.26 -15.58
CA PHE A 46 17.00 -4.26 -14.75
C PHE A 46 16.76 -4.49 -13.25
N ALA A 47 15.52 -4.79 -12.89
CA ALA A 47 15.07 -4.97 -11.51
C ALA A 47 15.10 -6.44 -11.05
N ASN A 48 15.51 -7.38 -11.92
CA ASN A 48 15.42 -8.83 -11.69
C ASN A 48 14.00 -9.27 -11.29
N THR A 49 12.99 -8.72 -11.96
CA THR A 49 11.57 -9.05 -11.76
C THR A 49 11.02 -9.84 -12.94
N THR A 50 9.96 -10.60 -12.71
CA THR A 50 9.16 -11.24 -13.75
C THR A 50 7.76 -10.64 -13.77
N PRO A 51 7.15 -10.41 -14.95
CA PRO A 51 5.77 -9.92 -15.04
C PRO A 51 4.82 -10.81 -14.24
N LEU A 52 3.90 -10.20 -13.50
CA LEU A 52 2.96 -10.95 -12.66
C LEU A 52 1.65 -11.18 -13.41
N SER A 53 1.11 -12.39 -13.29
CA SER A 53 -0.27 -12.63 -13.73
C SER A 53 -1.26 -11.83 -12.89
N LEU A 54 -2.44 -11.55 -13.44
CA LEU A 54 -3.52 -10.83 -12.73
C LEU A 54 -3.89 -11.51 -11.41
N VAL A 55 -3.89 -12.85 -11.35
CA VAL A 55 -4.16 -13.62 -10.12
C VAL A 55 -3.08 -13.36 -9.06
N GLN A 56 -1.81 -13.34 -9.45
CA GLN A 56 -0.70 -13.02 -8.54
C GLN A 56 -0.77 -11.57 -8.06
N TRP A 57 -1.14 -10.63 -8.94
CA TRP A 57 -1.38 -9.24 -8.55
C TRP A 57 -2.47 -9.12 -7.48
N ILE A 58 -3.62 -9.77 -7.68
CA ILE A 58 -4.69 -9.79 -6.68
C ILE A 58 -4.22 -10.44 -5.38
N PHE A 59 -3.44 -11.52 -5.46
CA PHE A 59 -2.88 -12.17 -4.28
C PHE A 59 -1.96 -11.22 -3.50
N CYS A 60 -1.04 -10.53 -4.18
CA CYS A 60 -0.15 -9.54 -3.56
C CYS A 60 -0.93 -8.38 -2.93
N LEU A 61 -1.95 -7.87 -3.61
CA LEU A 61 -2.83 -6.83 -3.08
C LEU A 61 -3.60 -7.33 -1.85
N GLY A 62 -4.11 -8.56 -1.86
CA GLY A 62 -4.78 -9.18 -0.73
C GLY A 62 -3.85 -9.32 0.48
N VAL A 63 -2.62 -9.81 0.27
CA VAL A 63 -1.61 -9.91 1.33
C VAL A 63 -1.25 -8.53 1.89
N GLY A 64 -1.05 -7.53 1.04
CA GLY A 64 -0.78 -6.16 1.48
C GLY A 64 -1.95 -5.56 2.25
N TYR A 65 -3.19 -5.80 1.80
CA TYR A 65 -4.41 -5.33 2.44
C TYR A 65 -4.57 -5.91 3.84
N MET A 66 -4.19 -7.17 4.08
CA MET A 66 -4.23 -7.79 5.43
C MET A 66 -3.44 -7.01 6.48
N GLY A 67 -2.45 -6.21 6.10
CA GLY A 67 -1.74 -5.33 7.02
C GLY A 67 -2.62 -4.25 7.67
N LEU A 68 -3.66 -3.77 6.97
CA LEU A 68 -4.59 -2.75 7.49
C LEU A 68 -5.47 -3.25 8.65
N PRO A 69 -6.21 -4.36 8.55
CA PRO A 69 -7.01 -4.86 9.67
C PRO A 69 -6.14 -5.29 10.85
N ILE A 70 -4.95 -5.85 10.62
CA ILE A 70 -4.00 -6.17 11.69
C ILE A 70 -3.63 -4.90 12.45
N ALA A 71 -3.31 -3.82 11.74
CA ALA A 71 -2.96 -2.56 12.39
C ALA A 71 -4.13 -1.93 13.16
N VAL A 72 -5.36 -2.01 12.63
CA VAL A 72 -6.57 -1.60 13.36
C VAL A 72 -6.67 -2.34 14.70
N HIS A 73 -6.49 -3.66 14.71
CA HIS A 73 -6.54 -4.45 15.93
C HIS A 73 -5.43 -4.07 16.92
N LEU A 74 -4.21 -3.81 16.43
CA LEU A 74 -3.09 -3.38 17.27
C LEU A 74 -3.34 -2.01 17.93
N LYS A 75 -3.94 -1.07 17.20
CA LYS A 75 -4.28 0.27 17.71
C LYS A 75 -5.37 0.25 18.79
N GLN A 76 -6.14 -0.83 18.91
CA GLN A 76 -7.17 -0.99 19.94
C GLN A 76 -6.63 -1.51 21.27
N ILE A 77 -5.35 -1.92 21.33
CA ILE A 77 -4.72 -2.39 22.56
C ILE A 77 -4.28 -1.15 23.35
N PRO A 78 -4.88 -0.86 24.52
CA PRO A 78 -4.42 0.24 25.35
C PRO A 78 -3.04 -0.10 25.92
N VAL A 79 -2.10 0.84 25.79
CA VAL A 79 -0.79 0.81 26.47
C VAL A 79 -0.88 1.36 27.88
#